data_AF-A0A1K1LQH4-F1
#
_entry.id   AF-A0A1K1LQH4-F1
#
_cell.length_a   1.000
_cell.length_b   1.000
_cell.length_c   1.000
_cell.angle_alpha   90.00
_cell.angle_beta   90.00
_cell.angle_gamma   90.00
#
_symmetry.space_group_name_H-M   'P 1'
#
loop_
_entity.id
_entity.type
_entity.pdbx_description
1 polymer ?
#
loop_
_entity_poly.entity_id
_entity_poly.type
_entity_poly.pdbx_seq_one_letter_code
_entity_poly.pdbx_strand_id
1 'polypeptide(L)'
;MAYKKYTAEDRAAFAEADAELADAAHRLLADPEEIERLVTHLITIRSPRVLRFSMRNQAMLINQARERGVTLTDLDTAKGWSQRGRSVRDEEREHPYRLTVPKGTETVDGDAADHDDQDHDDHGDGGEGKKTRGRFRTRTYYDHAQTEGFDDTMPGFRPSTVEDPQAVLREALADQLDRFGYDVVFDDVDTVEVNDDAEPPVIAVPADDPVIGMARALGSILSRPPKERPRQRRGERAPAGDAGWITDKPVGARRVVLDLGEFKTAVAWVIPHPESGSVVYKVTGRSLYGTWTVHSEDAANHDTITSATVQYGDYTGADYYSYGQAPGLPKVNGIELLGSCGAITPDRIAQLDRYRVRPRRSDDGGRSSREVPDKTADRTAAVVRAILTDFYARDDLDQLHQARARREAPHHRATAHRAADQLKRQIDALTADLDTATQDAARYGAIADTAQQD
;
A
#
# COMPACT_ATOMS: atom_id res chain seq x y z
N MET A 1 -20.16 10.07 -12.27
CA MET A 1 -20.00 11.52 -12.02
C MET A 1 -19.51 12.16 -13.29
N ALA A 2 -20.28 13.07 -13.87
CA ALA A 2 -19.78 13.93 -14.93
C ALA A 2 -18.69 14.85 -14.33
N TYR A 3 -17.56 15.01 -15.02
CA TYR A 3 -16.57 16.00 -14.61
C TYR A 3 -17.21 17.39 -14.71
N LYS A 4 -17.32 18.11 -13.58
CA LYS A 4 -17.76 19.51 -13.58
C LYS A 4 -16.77 20.28 -14.45
N LYS A 5 -17.25 20.85 -15.57
CA LYS A 5 -16.42 21.73 -16.39
C LYS A 5 -16.21 23.02 -15.61
N TYR A 6 -14.97 23.36 -15.32
CA TYR A 6 -14.63 24.63 -14.70
C TYR A 6 -14.94 25.79 -15.63
N THR A 7 -15.59 26.82 -15.11
CA THR A 7 -15.84 28.07 -15.84
C THR A 7 -14.53 28.84 -16.04
N ALA A 8 -14.56 29.93 -16.81
CA ALA A 8 -13.40 30.83 -16.89
C ALA A 8 -13.13 31.51 -15.53
N GLU A 9 -14.20 31.86 -14.82
CA GLU A 9 -14.16 32.45 -13.48
C GLU A 9 -13.56 31.49 -12.45
N ASP A 10 -13.98 30.22 -12.44
CA ASP A 10 -13.39 29.18 -11.57
C ASP A 10 -11.87 29.08 -11.82
N ARG A 11 -11.45 29.09 -13.09
CA ARG A 11 -10.03 29.00 -13.46
C ARG A 11 -9.23 30.22 -13.03
N ALA A 12 -9.80 31.42 -13.14
CA ALA A 12 -9.18 32.65 -12.67
C ALA A 12 -9.01 32.64 -11.14
N ALA A 13 -10.07 32.27 -10.41
CA ALA A 13 -10.03 32.15 -8.96
C ALA A 13 -9.02 31.09 -8.49
N PHE A 14 -8.89 29.96 -9.19
CA PHE A 14 -7.84 28.97 -8.88
C PHE A 14 -6.44 29.51 -9.14
N ALA A 15 -6.24 30.26 -10.23
CA ALA A 15 -4.95 30.85 -10.53
C ALA A 15 -4.53 31.91 -9.50
N GLU A 16 -5.47 32.74 -9.05
CA GLU A 16 -5.26 33.73 -7.99
C GLU A 16 -4.89 33.05 -6.67
N ALA A 17 -5.68 32.06 -6.23
CA ALA A 17 -5.38 31.31 -5.00
C ALA A 17 -4.04 30.57 -5.06
N ASP A 18 -3.67 30.02 -6.21
CA ASP A 18 -2.39 29.35 -6.39
C ASP A 18 -1.22 30.35 -6.41
N ALA A 19 -1.44 31.59 -6.89
CA ALA A 19 -0.46 32.68 -6.84
C ALA A 19 -0.28 33.20 -5.40
N GLU A 20 -1.36 33.42 -4.65
CA GLU A 20 -1.29 33.81 -3.24
C GLU A 20 -0.53 32.77 -2.40
N LEU A 21 -0.79 31.49 -2.64
CA LEU A 21 -0.08 30.40 -1.96
C LEU A 21 1.41 30.36 -2.32
N ALA A 22 1.73 30.62 -3.59
CA ALA A 22 3.11 30.73 -4.04
C ALA A 22 3.84 31.93 -3.40
N ASP A 23 3.18 33.08 -3.29
CA ASP A 23 3.74 34.29 -2.69
C ASP A 23 3.91 34.14 -1.17
N ALA A 24 2.97 33.48 -0.49
CA ALA A 24 3.11 33.12 0.92
C ALA A 24 4.34 32.22 1.15
N ALA A 25 4.53 31.20 0.31
CA ALA A 25 5.72 30.35 0.38
C ALA A 25 7.02 31.12 0.08
N HIS A 26 7.00 32.06 -0.87
CA HIS A 26 8.16 32.90 -1.18
C HIS A 26 8.52 33.83 -0.01
N ARG A 27 7.52 34.46 0.64
CA ARG A 27 7.75 35.29 1.84
C ARG A 27 8.37 34.49 2.98
N LEU A 28 7.90 33.25 3.20
CA LEU A 28 8.47 32.35 4.20
C LEU A 28 9.93 32.04 3.88
N LEU A 29 10.25 31.73 2.62
CA LEU A 29 11.62 31.39 2.20
C LEU A 29 12.57 32.61 2.09
N ALA A 30 12.06 33.83 2.19
CA ALA A 30 12.86 35.05 2.24
C ALA A 30 13.32 35.41 3.66
N ASP A 31 12.70 34.84 4.69
CA ASP A 31 13.01 35.09 6.09
C ASP A 31 13.81 33.92 6.71
N PRO A 32 15.09 34.13 7.09
CA PRO A 32 15.93 33.08 7.68
C PRO A 32 15.36 32.45 8.97
N GLU A 33 14.62 33.21 9.78
CA GLU A 33 14.01 32.69 11.01
C GLU A 33 12.81 31.79 10.70
N GLU A 34 12.02 32.14 9.68
CA GLU A 34 10.91 31.31 9.22
C GLU A 34 11.41 30.02 8.57
N ILE A 35 12.55 30.06 7.86
CA ILE A 35 13.20 28.85 7.33
C ILE A 35 13.60 27.91 8.47
N GLU A 36 14.20 28.43 9.54
CA GLU A 36 14.58 27.62 10.71
C GLU A 36 13.36 26.97 11.36
N ARG A 37 12.26 27.73 11.53
CA ARG A 37 10.98 27.21 12.03
C ARG A 37 10.39 26.16 11.08
N LEU A 38 10.49 26.36 9.77
CA LEU A 38 10.07 25.39 8.75
C LEU A 38 10.87 24.10 8.85
N VAL A 39 12.21 24.17 8.91
CA VAL A 39 13.09 22.99 9.03
C VAL A 39 12.81 22.23 10.32
N THR A 40 12.70 22.93 11.45
CA THR A 40 12.33 22.35 12.75
C THR A 40 11.02 21.58 12.63
N HIS A 41 10.02 22.17 11.98
CA HIS A 41 8.71 21.52 11.78
C HIS A 41 8.78 20.33 10.80
N LEU A 42 9.58 20.41 9.73
CA LEU A 42 9.76 19.30 8.79
C LEU A 42 10.37 18.07 9.49
N ILE A 43 11.34 18.29 10.37
CA ILE A 43 12.00 17.22 11.14
C ILE A 43 10.99 16.47 12.03
N THR A 44 9.97 17.14 12.57
CA THR A 44 8.96 16.48 13.41
C THR A 44 7.92 15.67 12.62
N ILE A 45 7.66 16.01 11.36
CA ILE A 45 6.67 15.32 10.49
C ILE A 45 7.09 13.87 10.17
N ARG A 46 8.40 13.58 10.10
CA ARG A 46 8.98 12.26 9.78
C ARG A 46 8.49 11.58 8.48
N SER A 47 7.66 12.22 7.67
CA SER A 47 7.22 11.69 6.38
C SER A 47 8.31 11.81 5.33
N PRO A 48 8.83 10.69 4.77
CA PRO A 48 9.87 10.76 3.74
C PRO A 48 9.41 11.50 2.48
N ARG A 49 8.10 11.52 2.18
CA ARG A 49 7.58 12.24 1.02
C ARG A 49 7.59 13.74 1.22
N VAL A 50 7.18 14.20 2.40
CA VAL A 50 7.20 15.63 2.75
C VAL A 50 8.63 16.15 2.74
N LEU A 51 9.55 15.39 3.34
CA LEU A 51 10.97 15.74 3.43
C LEU A 51 11.67 15.83 2.06
N ARG A 52 11.12 15.20 1.02
CA ARG A 52 11.71 15.17 -0.34
C ARG A 52 11.03 16.08 -1.36
N PHE A 53 9.95 16.77 -0.98
CA PHE A 53 9.43 17.84 -1.83
C PHE A 53 10.43 18.98 -1.94
N SER A 54 10.33 19.78 -3.00
CA SER A 54 11.14 20.99 -3.10
C SER A 54 10.85 21.94 -1.94
N MET A 55 11.83 22.76 -1.55
CA MET A 55 11.69 23.69 -0.41
C MET A 55 10.48 24.62 -0.57
N ARG A 56 10.19 25.06 -1.80
CA ARG A 56 8.98 25.82 -2.12
C ARG A 56 7.70 25.04 -1.80
N ASN A 57 7.62 23.78 -2.25
CA ASN A 57 6.46 22.94 -1.97
C ASN A 57 6.36 22.57 -0.48
N GLN A 58 7.49 22.40 0.23
CA GLN A 58 7.51 22.22 1.68
C GLN A 58 6.93 23.44 2.39
N ALA A 59 7.36 24.65 2.04
CA ALA A 59 6.80 25.90 2.57
C ALA A 59 5.29 26.03 2.27
N MET A 60 4.86 25.73 1.04
CA MET A 60 3.43 25.73 0.67
C MET A 60 2.62 24.73 1.52
N LEU A 61 3.16 23.54 1.78
CA LEU A 61 2.49 22.53 2.60
C LEU A 61 2.34 22.98 4.05
N ILE A 62 3.42 23.48 4.64
CA ILE A 62 3.41 23.92 6.04
C ILE A 62 2.47 25.11 6.23
N ASN A 63 2.44 26.06 5.29
CA ASN A 63 1.49 27.18 5.36
C ASN A 63 0.04 26.68 5.33
N GLN A 64 -0.31 25.81 4.37
CA GLN A 64 -1.66 25.22 4.29
C GLN A 64 -2.02 24.39 5.52
N ALA A 65 -1.06 23.63 6.06
CA ALA A 65 -1.27 22.80 7.25
C ALA A 65 -1.52 23.68 8.50
N ARG A 66 -0.78 24.77 8.64
CA ARG A 66 -0.93 25.78 9.70
C ARG A 66 -2.29 26.46 9.63
N GLU A 67 -2.72 26.90 8.46
CA GLU A 67 -4.05 27.50 8.24
C GLU A 67 -5.19 26.55 8.64
N ARG A 68 -4.97 25.23 8.51
CA ARG A 68 -5.93 24.19 8.89
C ARG A 68 -5.79 23.72 10.33
N GLY A 69 -4.75 24.12 11.04
CA GLY A 69 -4.43 23.59 12.38
C GLY A 69 -4.12 22.09 12.38
N VAL A 70 -3.56 21.56 11.28
CA VAL A 70 -3.24 20.13 11.13
C VAL A 70 -1.73 19.93 11.14
N THR A 71 -1.26 18.88 11.83
CA THR A 71 0.12 18.40 11.68
C THR A 71 0.16 17.38 10.56
N LEU A 72 1.00 17.61 9.55
CA LEU A 72 1.16 16.66 8.45
C LEU A 72 1.78 15.36 8.97
N THR A 73 1.29 14.24 8.46
CA THR A 73 1.76 12.90 8.85
C THR A 73 2.30 12.15 7.65
N ASP A 74 1.59 12.17 6.53
CA ASP A 74 2.02 11.60 5.27
C ASP A 74 1.13 12.14 4.15
N LEU A 75 1.68 12.36 2.96
CA LEU A 75 0.99 12.99 1.85
C LEU A 75 0.98 12.10 0.61
N ASP A 76 -0.17 12.02 -0.05
CA ASP A 76 -0.31 11.39 -1.36
C ASP A 76 -1.46 12.01 -2.15
N THR A 77 -1.50 11.73 -3.44
CA THR A 77 -2.66 12.04 -4.27
C THR A 77 -3.81 11.08 -4.00
N ALA A 78 -5.04 11.46 -4.34
CA ALA A 78 -6.20 10.56 -4.20
C ALA A 78 -5.99 9.19 -4.88
N LYS A 79 -5.27 9.18 -6.01
CA LYS A 79 -4.90 7.93 -6.71
C LYS A 79 -3.89 7.12 -5.90
N GLY A 80 -2.85 7.76 -5.35
CA GLY A 80 -1.84 7.07 -4.55
C GLY A 80 -2.40 6.52 -3.25
N TRP A 81 -3.26 7.28 -2.55
CA TRP A 81 -4.03 6.76 -1.42
C TRP A 81 -4.88 5.55 -1.79
N SER A 82 -5.60 5.61 -2.91
CA SER A 82 -6.39 4.47 -3.39
C SER A 82 -5.53 3.23 -3.65
N GLN A 83 -4.31 3.40 -4.17
CA GLN A 83 -3.37 2.30 -4.36
C GLN A 83 -2.84 1.75 -3.04
N ARG A 84 -2.71 2.62 -2.02
CA ARG A 84 -2.43 2.28 -0.63
C ARG A 84 -3.69 1.85 0.14
N GLY A 85 -4.81 1.55 -0.53
CA GLY A 85 -5.99 1.03 0.15
C GLY A 85 -6.77 2.01 1.00
N ARG A 86 -6.51 3.30 0.84
CA ARG A 86 -7.26 4.37 1.50
C ARG A 86 -8.05 5.17 0.47
N SER A 87 -9.23 5.64 0.83
CA SER A 87 -9.97 6.65 0.07
C SER A 87 -9.86 7.99 0.79
N VAL A 88 -9.68 9.06 0.01
CA VAL A 88 -9.92 10.40 0.52
C VAL A 88 -11.41 10.52 0.84
N ARG A 89 -11.73 10.97 2.06
CA ARG A 89 -13.11 11.21 2.50
C ARG A 89 -13.77 12.23 1.59
N ASP A 90 -15.07 12.10 1.35
CA ASP A 90 -15.73 12.92 0.33
C ASP A 90 -15.74 14.41 0.70
N GLU A 91 -15.91 14.74 1.98
CA GLU A 91 -15.81 16.10 2.53
C GLU A 91 -14.39 16.70 2.39
N GLU A 92 -13.36 15.86 2.39
CA GLU A 92 -11.96 16.30 2.28
C GLU A 92 -11.54 16.58 0.82
N ARG A 93 -12.31 16.08 -0.16
CA ARG A 93 -11.99 16.28 -1.58
C ARG A 93 -11.98 17.75 -2.00
N GLU A 94 -12.78 18.57 -1.32
CA GLU A 94 -12.89 20.01 -1.54
C GLU A 94 -11.75 20.80 -0.86
N HIS A 95 -11.03 20.17 0.07
CA HIS A 95 -9.93 20.75 0.82
C HIS A 95 -8.59 20.01 0.56
N PRO A 96 -8.12 19.86 -0.69
CA PRO A 96 -6.81 19.26 -0.96
C PRO A 96 -5.68 20.20 -0.54
N TYR A 97 -4.51 19.64 -0.23
CA TYR A 97 -3.25 20.38 -0.29
C TYR A 97 -2.86 20.59 -1.75
N ARG A 98 -2.40 21.79 -2.08
CA ARG A 98 -1.99 22.15 -3.45
C ARG A 98 -0.48 22.30 -3.51
N LEU A 99 0.12 21.64 -4.51
CA LEU A 99 1.56 21.70 -4.79
C LEU A 99 1.83 21.95 -6.25
N THR A 100 2.90 22.68 -6.54
CA THR A 100 3.38 22.91 -7.90
C THR A 100 4.26 21.75 -8.34
N VAL A 101 3.87 21.06 -9.41
CA VAL A 101 4.63 19.95 -10.00
C VAL A 101 5.00 20.23 -11.46
N PRO A 102 6.17 19.79 -11.93
CA PRO A 102 6.51 19.90 -13.34
C PRO A 102 5.59 18.98 -14.18
N LYS A 103 5.08 19.50 -15.30
CA LYS A 103 4.22 18.80 -16.26
C LYS A 103 4.96 18.39 -17.54
N GLY A 104 6.16 18.91 -17.77
CA GLY A 104 6.95 18.70 -18.97
C GLY A 104 7.49 20.02 -19.50
N THR A 105 7.96 20.02 -20.75
CA THR A 105 8.32 21.23 -21.48
C THR A 105 7.27 21.51 -22.56
N GLU A 106 6.97 22.77 -22.80
CA GLU A 106 6.09 23.23 -23.87
C GLU A 106 6.92 24.00 -24.90
N THR A 107 6.80 23.62 -26.16
CA THR A 107 7.50 24.28 -27.25
C THR A 107 6.81 25.60 -27.57
N VAL A 108 7.55 26.71 -27.53
CA VAL A 108 7.00 28.04 -27.81
C VAL A 108 7.32 28.38 -29.26
N ASP A 109 6.31 28.30 -30.14
CA ASP A 109 6.44 28.66 -31.56
C ASP A 109 6.11 30.16 -31.76
N GLY A 110 7.13 31.01 -31.98
CA GLY A 110 7.03 32.32 -32.66
C GLY A 110 6.50 33.55 -31.89
N ASP A 111 7.19 34.69 -32.06
CA ASP A 111 6.89 36.14 -31.84
C ASP A 111 6.02 36.66 -30.68
N ALA A 112 5.47 35.81 -29.81
CA ALA A 112 4.85 36.23 -28.55
C ALA A 112 5.89 36.44 -27.42
N ALA A 113 7.14 36.79 -27.78
CA ALA A 113 8.32 36.75 -26.92
C ALA A 113 8.49 37.98 -26.00
N ASP A 114 7.67 39.03 -26.14
CA ASP A 114 7.87 40.29 -25.41
C ASP A 114 7.12 40.41 -24.07
N HIS A 115 6.43 39.35 -23.62
CA HIS A 115 5.92 39.29 -22.25
C HIS A 115 6.80 38.40 -21.37
N ASP A 116 7.87 39.02 -20.86
CA ASP A 116 8.60 38.86 -19.59
C ASP A 116 8.55 37.50 -18.84
N ASP A 117 8.64 36.37 -19.54
CA ASP A 117 8.34 35.08 -18.92
C ASP A 117 9.26 33.94 -19.40
N GLN A 118 10.47 33.94 -18.83
CA GLN A 118 11.45 32.83 -18.76
C GLN A 118 11.79 32.13 -20.08
N ASP A 119 12.70 32.75 -20.85
CA ASP A 119 13.42 32.09 -21.93
C ASP A 119 14.38 31.02 -21.37
N HIS A 120 14.04 29.76 -21.59
CA HIS A 120 14.99 28.66 -21.49
C HIS A 120 15.75 28.58 -22.82
N ASP A 121 16.92 29.22 -22.89
CA ASP A 121 17.84 29.00 -24.01
C ASP A 121 18.45 27.59 -23.87
N ASP A 122 17.98 26.70 -24.72
CA ASP A 122 18.54 25.37 -24.93
C ASP A 122 19.91 25.52 -25.60
N HIS A 123 21.00 25.38 -24.84
CA HIS A 123 22.38 25.37 -25.37
C HIS A 123 22.70 24.04 -26.07
N GLY A 124 21.82 23.62 -26.97
CA GLY A 124 22.09 22.58 -27.96
C GLY A 124 22.80 23.19 -29.16
N ASP A 125 24.07 22.85 -29.30
CA ASP A 125 24.97 23.21 -30.41
C ASP A 125 24.28 23.25 -31.79
N GLY A 126 24.15 24.46 -32.34
CA GLY A 126 24.04 24.73 -33.79
C GLY A 126 22.76 24.38 -34.55
N GLY A 127 21.75 23.77 -33.94
CA GLY A 127 20.45 23.54 -34.59
C GLY A 127 19.47 24.67 -34.32
N GLU A 128 18.55 24.98 -35.25
CA GLU A 128 17.35 25.80 -35.02
C GLU A 128 16.41 25.13 -33.98
N GLY A 129 16.90 24.96 -32.76
CA GLY A 129 16.24 24.30 -31.65
C GLY A 129 15.11 25.18 -31.15
N LYS A 130 13.88 24.67 -31.24
CA LYS A 130 12.71 25.36 -30.73
C LYS A 130 12.87 25.60 -29.23
N LYS A 131 12.73 26.85 -28.78
CA LYS A 131 12.72 27.20 -27.35
C LYS A 131 11.64 26.39 -26.65
N THR A 132 12.00 25.71 -25.56
CA THR A 132 11.03 24.94 -24.75
C THR A 132 10.95 25.50 -23.35
N ARG A 133 9.74 25.82 -22.86
CA ARG A 133 9.53 26.34 -21.51
C ARG A 133 9.09 25.25 -20.56
N GLY A 134 9.65 25.21 -19.36
CA GLY A 134 9.19 24.33 -18.29
C GLY A 134 7.74 24.64 -17.92
N ARG A 135 6.83 23.69 -18.15
CA ARG A 135 5.43 23.84 -17.77
C ARG A 135 5.20 23.27 -16.38
N PHE A 136 4.73 24.10 -15.47
CA PHE A 136 4.30 23.65 -14.15
C PHE A 136 2.77 23.54 -14.10
N ARG A 137 2.27 22.71 -13.19
CA ARG A 137 0.84 22.65 -12.85
C ARG A 137 0.66 22.45 -11.36
N THR A 138 -0.47 22.90 -10.85
CA THR A 138 -0.91 22.53 -9.51
C THR A 138 -1.44 21.10 -9.52
N ARG A 139 -1.01 20.31 -8.54
CA ARG A 139 -1.51 18.95 -8.28
C ARG A 139 -2.02 18.88 -6.85
N THR A 140 -3.12 18.16 -6.65
CA THR A 140 -3.75 17.97 -5.36
C THR A 140 -3.15 16.77 -4.62
N TYR A 141 -2.89 16.98 -3.34
CA TYR A 141 -2.44 15.99 -2.37
C TYR A 141 -3.38 16.01 -1.17
N TYR A 142 -3.39 14.94 -0.40
CA TYR A 142 -4.22 14.76 0.78
C TYR A 142 -3.35 14.17 1.87
N ASP A 143 -3.47 14.68 3.09
CA ASP A 143 -2.79 14.10 4.24
C ASP A 143 -3.47 12.77 4.62
N HIS A 144 -2.74 11.88 5.27
CA HIS A 144 -3.28 10.63 5.80
C HIS A 144 -4.53 10.87 6.67
N ALA A 145 -4.56 11.92 7.49
CA ALA A 145 -5.70 12.27 8.33
C ALA A 145 -6.98 12.59 7.53
N GLN A 146 -6.86 12.94 6.24
CA GLN A 146 -7.97 13.19 5.33
C GLN A 146 -8.51 11.93 4.65
N THR A 147 -7.98 10.77 5.01
CA THR A 147 -8.29 9.50 4.35
C THR A 147 -8.90 8.50 5.32
N GLU A 148 -9.85 7.73 4.80
CA GLU A 148 -10.42 6.55 5.45
C GLU A 148 -9.94 5.29 4.73
N GLY A 149 -9.91 4.14 5.40
CA GLY A 149 -9.42 2.92 4.78
C GLY A 149 -9.10 1.85 5.81
N PHE A 150 -8.05 1.06 5.53
CA PHE A 150 -7.54 0.06 6.46
C PHE A 150 -7.24 0.66 7.82
N ASP A 151 -7.40 -0.16 8.85
CA ASP A 151 -6.91 0.14 10.18
C ASP A 151 -5.41 0.47 10.12
N ASP A 152 -5.04 1.64 10.63
CA ASP A 152 -3.66 2.10 10.73
C ASP A 152 -2.78 1.12 11.52
N THR A 153 -3.37 0.21 12.29
CA THR A 153 -2.62 -0.87 12.94
C THR A 153 -2.03 -1.87 11.96
N MET A 154 -2.56 -1.97 10.73
CA MET A 154 -2.12 -2.98 9.76
C MET A 154 -0.75 -2.67 9.14
N PRO A 155 0.17 -3.66 9.09
CA PRO A 155 1.46 -3.51 8.42
C PRO A 155 1.29 -3.11 6.95
N GLY A 156 2.00 -2.05 6.54
CA GLY A 156 2.03 -1.51 5.18
C GLY A 156 0.99 -0.42 4.85
N PHE A 157 0.14 -0.06 5.82
CA PHE A 157 -0.89 0.98 5.66
C PHE A 157 -0.71 2.19 6.56
N ARG A 158 0.31 2.18 7.42
CA ARG A 158 0.68 3.31 8.27
C ARG A 158 1.19 4.49 7.42
N PRO A 159 1.14 5.71 7.97
CA PRO A 159 2.00 6.79 7.52
C PRO A 159 3.44 6.29 7.44
N SER A 160 4.07 6.51 6.30
CA SER A 160 5.47 6.19 6.13
C SER A 160 6.29 7.10 7.03
N THR A 161 7.16 6.52 7.85
CA THR A 161 8.04 7.28 8.76
C THR A 161 9.49 6.93 8.52
N VAL A 162 10.37 7.91 8.69
CA VAL A 162 11.83 7.70 8.66
C VAL A 162 12.42 7.78 10.06
N GLU A 163 13.41 6.92 10.31
CA GLU A 163 14.12 6.88 11.59
C GLU A 163 14.88 8.19 11.81
N ASP A 164 15.67 8.61 10.83
CA ASP A 164 16.43 9.85 10.82
C ASP A 164 15.87 10.85 9.78
N PRO A 165 14.92 11.72 10.18
CA PRO A 165 14.38 12.75 9.28
C PRO A 165 15.41 13.82 8.90
N GLN A 166 16.44 14.07 9.73
CA GLN A 166 17.48 15.05 9.41
C GLN A 166 18.36 14.57 8.26
N ALA A 167 18.77 13.30 8.26
CA ALA A 167 19.54 12.73 7.16
C ALA A 167 18.79 12.78 5.83
N VAL A 168 17.49 12.44 5.83
CA VAL A 168 16.66 12.48 4.61
C VAL A 168 16.45 13.90 4.11
N LEU A 169 16.24 14.86 5.01
CA LEU A 169 16.11 16.26 4.63
C LEU A 169 17.43 16.83 4.11
N ARG A 170 18.57 16.48 4.74
CA ARG A 170 19.91 16.86 4.28
C ARG A 170 20.17 16.38 2.86
N GLU A 171 19.90 15.10 2.57
CA GLU A 171 20.00 14.52 1.22
C GLU A 171 19.11 15.29 0.23
N ALA A 172 17.85 15.52 0.58
CA ALA A 172 16.91 16.24 -0.28
C ALA A 172 17.30 17.71 -0.54
N LEU A 173 17.95 18.37 0.42
CA LEU A 173 18.48 19.73 0.26
C LEU A 173 19.74 19.74 -0.61
N ALA A 174 20.64 18.75 -0.43
CA ALA A 174 21.84 18.59 -1.26
C ALA A 174 21.46 18.42 -2.73
N ASP A 175 20.52 17.50 -3.01
CA ASP A 175 19.96 17.28 -4.34
C ASP A 175 19.36 18.54 -4.96
N GLN A 176 18.78 19.43 -4.16
CA GLN A 176 18.21 20.68 -4.66
C GLN A 176 19.28 21.71 -4.98
N LEU A 177 20.31 21.83 -4.14
CA LEU A 177 21.43 22.75 -4.35
C LEU A 177 22.30 22.31 -5.54
N ASP A 178 22.56 21.02 -5.70
CA ASP A 178 23.24 20.45 -6.87
C ASP A 178 22.47 20.74 -8.18
N ARG A 179 21.13 20.68 -8.14
CA ARG A 179 20.31 21.09 -9.30
C ARG A 179 20.45 22.57 -9.63
N PHE A 180 20.83 23.43 -8.70
CA PHE A 180 21.19 24.82 -9.01
C PHE A 180 22.67 24.98 -9.41
N GLY A 181 23.44 23.89 -9.41
CA GLY A 181 24.84 23.85 -9.82
C GLY A 181 25.82 24.17 -8.70
N TYR A 182 25.39 24.13 -7.43
CA TYR A 182 26.26 24.39 -6.28
C TYR A 182 26.85 23.11 -5.71
N ASP A 183 28.13 23.16 -5.37
CA ASP A 183 28.78 22.20 -4.51
C ASP A 183 28.59 22.62 -3.04
N VAL A 184 28.19 21.67 -2.19
CA VAL A 184 27.98 21.92 -0.76
C VAL A 184 29.18 21.38 0.01
N VAL A 185 29.86 22.27 0.75
CA VAL A 185 30.99 21.94 1.62
C VAL A 185 30.59 22.20 3.07
N PHE A 186 30.87 21.24 3.95
CA PHE A 186 30.69 21.40 5.39
C PHE A 186 32.02 21.84 5.99
N ASP A 187 32.08 23.05 6.53
CA ASP A 187 33.32 23.68 7.03
C ASP A 187 33.09 24.36 8.39
N ASP A 188 34.17 24.83 9.03
CA ASP A 188 34.15 25.57 10.29
C ASP A 188 33.83 27.06 10.03
N VAL A 189 32.60 27.32 9.59
CA VAL A 189 32.04 28.66 9.35
C VAL A 189 30.91 28.95 10.33
N ASP A 190 30.85 30.18 10.85
CA ASP A 190 29.80 30.59 11.81
C ASP A 190 28.42 30.72 11.13
N THR A 191 28.42 31.06 9.85
CA THR A 191 27.21 31.29 9.05
C THR A 191 27.38 30.73 7.65
N VAL A 192 26.26 30.47 6.98
CA VAL A 192 26.22 30.02 5.59
C VAL A 192 26.82 31.08 4.66
N GLU A 193 27.76 30.67 3.82
CA GLU A 193 28.37 31.52 2.80
C GLU A 193 28.06 30.95 1.40
N VAL A 194 27.50 31.79 0.51
CA VAL A 194 27.20 31.42 -0.89
C VAL A 194 28.20 32.14 -1.78
N ASN A 195 29.09 31.39 -2.43
CA ASN A 195 30.09 31.91 -3.35
C ASN A 195 29.67 31.60 -4.80
N ASP A 196 28.98 32.56 -5.41
CA ASP A 196 28.55 32.48 -6.81
C ASP A 196 29.70 32.63 -7.82
N ASP A 197 30.84 33.20 -7.39
CA ASP A 197 32.00 33.48 -8.24
C ASP A 197 32.98 32.29 -8.35
N ALA A 198 32.78 31.23 -7.56
CA ALA A 198 33.56 30.01 -7.64
C ALA A 198 33.19 29.16 -8.87
N GLU A 199 34.14 28.35 -9.37
CA GLU A 199 33.92 27.43 -10.49
C GLU A 199 34.26 25.98 -10.08
N PRO A 200 33.25 25.14 -9.74
CA PRO A 200 31.81 25.43 -9.69
C PRO A 200 31.42 26.34 -8.49
N PRO A 201 30.23 26.96 -8.51
CA PRO A 201 29.71 27.72 -7.36
C PRO A 201 29.69 26.86 -6.09
N VAL A 202 30.06 27.44 -4.96
CA VAL A 202 30.21 26.70 -3.68
C VAL A 202 29.34 27.32 -2.60
N ILE A 203 28.74 26.45 -1.78
CA ILE A 203 28.05 26.83 -0.54
C ILE A 203 28.81 26.22 0.63
N ALA A 204 29.38 27.07 1.49
CA ALA A 204 29.95 26.64 2.76
C ALA A 204 28.86 26.66 3.84
N VAL A 205 28.69 25.53 4.51
CA VAL A 205 27.66 25.32 5.53
C VAL A 205 28.33 24.96 6.86
N PRO A 206 27.87 25.53 8.00
CA PRO A 206 28.35 25.13 9.32
C PRO A 206 28.21 23.62 9.53
N ALA A 207 29.29 22.97 9.97
CA ALA A 207 29.33 21.52 10.18
C ALA A 207 28.43 21.04 11.34
N ASP A 208 28.12 21.91 12.29
CA ASP A 208 27.29 21.65 13.46
C ASP A 208 25.78 21.78 13.17
N ASP A 209 25.39 22.56 12.15
CA ASP A 209 24.00 22.72 11.71
C ASP A 209 23.84 22.61 10.18
N PRO A 210 24.12 21.43 9.61
CA PRO A 210 24.14 21.24 8.16
C PRO A 210 22.75 21.42 7.53
N VAL A 211 21.67 21.05 8.23
CA VAL A 211 20.32 21.06 7.65
C VAL A 211 19.76 22.47 7.56
N ILE A 212 19.80 23.24 8.65
CA ILE A 212 19.30 24.62 8.64
C ILE A 212 20.19 25.48 7.76
N GLY A 213 21.51 25.29 7.80
CA GLY A 213 22.43 26.03 6.95
C GLY A 213 22.17 25.79 5.45
N MET A 214 22.00 24.54 5.01
CA MET A 214 21.62 24.25 3.62
C MET A 214 20.25 24.83 3.24
N ALA A 215 19.27 24.78 4.16
CA ALA A 215 17.95 25.35 3.92
C ALA A 215 17.97 26.88 3.79
N ARG A 216 18.78 27.58 4.61
CA ARG A 216 19.00 29.03 4.50
C ARG A 216 19.69 29.39 3.20
N ALA A 217 20.72 28.63 2.79
CA ALA A 217 21.38 28.80 1.50
C ALA A 217 20.37 28.70 0.35
N LEU A 218 19.58 27.62 0.33
CA LEU A 218 18.57 27.38 -0.70
C LEU A 218 17.47 28.45 -0.68
N GLY A 219 17.02 28.88 0.50
CA GLY A 219 16.05 29.98 0.66
C GLY A 219 16.58 31.29 0.09
N SER A 220 17.84 31.63 0.33
CA SER A 220 18.48 32.82 -0.24
C SER A 220 18.51 32.78 -1.78
N ILE A 221 18.84 31.63 -2.37
CA ILE A 221 18.85 31.42 -3.82
C ILE A 221 17.44 31.52 -4.40
N LEU A 222 16.46 30.85 -3.77
CA LEU A 222 15.06 30.87 -4.21
C LEU A 222 14.39 32.23 -4.04
N SER A 223 14.94 33.10 -3.18
CA SER A 223 14.43 34.45 -2.93
C SER A 223 14.94 35.49 -3.93
N ARG A 224 16.01 35.18 -4.69
CA ARG A 224 16.52 36.06 -5.75
C ARG A 224 15.45 36.32 -6.83
N PRO A 225 15.48 37.47 -7.53
CA PRO A 225 14.71 37.68 -8.74
C PRO A 225 14.89 36.51 -9.73
N PRO A 226 13.86 36.05 -10.45
CA PRO A 226 13.98 34.89 -11.35
C PRO A 226 15.11 34.98 -12.37
N LYS A 227 15.46 36.19 -12.84
CA LYS A 227 16.55 36.45 -13.80
C LYS A 227 17.96 36.30 -13.17
N GLU A 228 18.06 36.38 -11.85
CA GLU A 228 19.32 36.27 -11.08
C GLU A 228 19.51 34.87 -10.48
N ARG A 229 18.52 33.98 -10.63
CA ARG A 229 18.63 32.60 -10.14
C ARG A 229 19.51 31.78 -11.09
N PRO A 230 20.42 30.95 -10.56
CA PRO A 230 21.13 29.97 -11.36
C PRO A 230 20.13 29.09 -12.12
N ARG A 231 20.49 28.74 -13.36
CA ARG A 231 19.67 27.86 -14.18
C ARG A 231 19.60 26.49 -13.53
N GLN A 232 18.38 26.01 -13.29
CA GLN A 232 18.18 24.71 -12.69
C GLN A 232 18.54 23.60 -13.71
N ARG A 233 19.57 22.82 -13.39
CA ARG A 233 19.93 21.60 -14.10
C ARG A 233 18.79 20.59 -13.98
N ARG A 234 18.57 19.83 -15.04
CA ARG A 234 17.63 18.72 -15.03
C ARG A 234 18.22 17.62 -14.15
N GLY A 235 17.80 17.57 -12.89
CA GLY A 235 18.21 16.48 -11.99
C GLY A 235 17.84 15.11 -12.56
N GLU A 236 18.55 14.07 -12.11
CA GLU A 236 18.11 12.71 -12.32
C GLU A 236 16.64 12.61 -11.90
N ARG A 237 15.81 12.07 -12.81
CA ARG A 237 14.37 12.05 -12.64
C ARG A 237 14.07 11.39 -11.29
N ALA A 238 13.58 12.16 -10.32
CA ALA A 238 13.04 11.61 -9.07
C ALA A 238 12.15 10.41 -9.45
N PRO A 239 12.26 9.25 -8.75
CA PRO A 239 11.66 8.00 -9.17
C PRO A 239 10.24 8.24 -9.65
N ALA A 240 9.98 7.90 -10.91
CA ALA A 240 8.88 8.44 -11.70
C ALA A 240 7.47 7.97 -11.27
N GLY A 241 7.34 7.39 -10.08
CA GLY A 241 6.08 6.95 -9.53
C GLY A 241 6.01 7.10 -8.01
N ASP A 242 4.84 7.56 -7.54
CA ASP A 242 4.43 7.66 -6.13
C ASP A 242 4.70 6.35 -5.34
N ALA A 243 4.78 5.20 -6.05
CA ALA A 243 5.06 3.87 -5.51
C ALA A 243 6.52 3.62 -5.10
N GLY A 244 7.50 4.34 -5.66
CA GLY A 244 8.91 4.23 -5.26
C GLY A 244 9.16 4.75 -3.84
N TRP A 245 8.28 5.62 -3.36
CA TRP A 245 8.33 6.26 -2.05
C TRP A 245 7.51 5.55 -0.98
N ILE A 246 6.83 4.44 -1.31
CA ILE A 246 6.16 3.61 -0.31
C ILE A 246 7.25 2.81 0.41
N THR A 247 7.79 3.36 1.50
CA THR A 247 8.84 2.69 2.30
C THR A 247 8.26 1.61 3.21
N ASP A 248 6.94 1.57 3.42
CA ASP A 248 6.27 0.58 4.27
C ASP A 248 5.96 -0.71 3.51
N LYS A 249 6.85 -1.15 2.61
CA LYS A 249 6.71 -2.51 2.06
C LYS A 249 6.94 -3.47 3.21
N PRO A 250 5.96 -4.31 3.61
CA PRO A 250 6.26 -5.39 4.54
C PRO A 250 7.42 -6.19 3.97
N VAL A 251 8.41 -6.54 4.79
CA VAL A 251 9.59 -7.30 4.33
C VAL A 251 9.11 -8.58 3.64
N GLY A 252 9.57 -8.82 2.40
CA GLY A 252 9.13 -9.96 1.59
C GLY A 252 7.80 -9.76 0.83
N ALA A 253 7.13 -8.60 0.95
CA ALA A 253 5.90 -8.34 0.23
C ALA A 253 6.13 -8.03 -1.25
N ARG A 254 5.43 -8.76 -2.13
CA ARG A 254 5.35 -8.47 -3.57
C ARG A 254 4.08 -7.71 -3.89
N ARG A 255 4.16 -6.69 -4.75
CA ARG A 255 2.98 -5.99 -5.28
C ARG A 255 2.51 -6.67 -6.56
N VAL A 256 1.22 -6.98 -6.65
CA VAL A 256 0.58 -7.56 -7.83
C VAL A 256 -0.63 -6.73 -8.25
N VAL A 257 -0.86 -6.60 -9.55
CA VAL A 257 -2.11 -6.05 -10.08
C VAL A 257 -3.03 -7.22 -10.39
N LEU A 258 -4.17 -7.27 -9.71
CA LEU A 258 -5.19 -8.31 -9.90
C LEU A 258 -6.15 -7.85 -11.00
N ASP A 259 -6.31 -8.65 -12.04
CA ASP A 259 -7.34 -8.44 -13.06
C ASP A 259 -8.67 -9.04 -12.59
N LEU A 260 -9.68 -8.20 -12.41
CA LEU A 260 -11.03 -8.59 -11.95
C LEU A 260 -12.05 -8.60 -13.10
N GLY A 261 -11.60 -8.53 -14.37
CA GLY A 261 -12.46 -8.51 -15.54
C GLY A 261 -13.36 -7.28 -15.59
N GLU A 262 -14.68 -7.48 -15.56
CA GLU A 262 -15.66 -6.37 -15.61
C GLU A 262 -15.51 -5.38 -14.43
N PHE A 263 -14.94 -5.84 -13.30
CA PHE A 263 -14.70 -5.02 -12.12
C PHE A 263 -13.36 -4.25 -12.19
N LYS A 264 -12.69 -4.27 -13.35
CA LYS A 264 -11.39 -3.63 -13.62
C LYS A 264 -10.26 -4.25 -12.79
N THR A 265 -9.24 -3.48 -12.46
CA THR A 265 -8.08 -3.95 -11.70
C THR A 265 -8.18 -3.62 -10.22
N ALA A 266 -7.61 -4.48 -9.39
CA ALA A 266 -7.23 -4.18 -8.01
C ALA A 266 -5.71 -4.32 -7.83
N VAL A 267 -5.19 -3.86 -6.70
CA VAL A 267 -3.79 -4.03 -6.31
C VAL A 267 -3.75 -4.93 -5.08
N ALA A 268 -2.84 -5.89 -5.03
CA ALA A 268 -2.60 -6.71 -3.86
C ALA A 268 -1.16 -6.59 -3.40
N TRP A 269 -0.96 -6.49 -2.09
CA TRP A 269 0.30 -6.82 -1.45
C TRP A 269 0.25 -8.28 -1.03
N VAL A 270 1.20 -9.06 -1.56
CA VAL A 270 1.29 -10.50 -1.39
C VAL A 270 2.41 -10.79 -0.42
N ILE A 271 2.07 -11.32 0.75
CA ILE A 271 2.98 -11.52 1.88
C ILE A 271 3.04 -13.01 2.18
N PRO A 272 4.12 -13.71 1.81
CA PRO A 272 4.28 -15.12 2.13
C PRO A 272 4.59 -15.30 3.62
N HIS A 273 4.01 -16.35 4.21
CA HIS A 273 4.27 -16.79 5.58
C HIS A 273 4.88 -18.20 5.51
N PRO A 274 6.20 -18.31 5.29
CA PRO A 274 6.87 -19.60 5.10
C PRO A 274 6.76 -20.52 6.32
N GLU A 275 6.55 -19.97 7.52
CA GLU A 275 6.34 -20.72 8.76
C GLU A 275 4.97 -21.43 8.82
N SER A 276 3.93 -20.81 8.27
CA SER A 276 2.56 -21.34 8.28
C SER A 276 2.20 -22.10 7.01
N GLY A 277 2.94 -21.86 5.92
CA GLY A 277 2.57 -22.32 4.58
C GLY A 277 1.35 -21.58 4.01
N SER A 278 1.10 -20.35 4.46
CA SER A 278 0.03 -19.50 3.94
C SER A 278 0.57 -18.25 3.25
N VAL A 279 -0.27 -17.60 2.45
CA VAL A 279 0.03 -16.34 1.77
C VAL A 279 -1.10 -15.37 2.04
N VAL A 280 -0.74 -14.18 2.52
CA VAL A 280 -1.68 -13.11 2.81
C VAL A 280 -1.72 -12.14 1.64
N TYR A 281 -2.92 -11.95 1.08
CA TYR A 281 -3.23 -10.98 0.05
C TYR A 281 -3.96 -9.79 0.67
N LYS A 282 -3.29 -8.65 0.82
CA LYS A 282 -3.93 -7.39 1.22
C LYS A 282 -4.36 -6.64 -0.03
N VAL A 283 -5.64 -6.75 -0.40
CA VAL A 283 -6.17 -6.26 -1.67
C VAL A 283 -6.83 -4.89 -1.51
N THR A 284 -6.60 -4.02 -2.48
CA THR A 284 -7.09 -2.64 -2.52
C THR A 284 -7.64 -2.29 -3.90
N GLY A 285 -8.76 -1.58 -3.94
CA GLY A 285 -9.44 -1.18 -5.17
C GLY A 285 -10.65 -0.29 -4.90
N ARG A 286 -11.34 0.13 -5.97
CA ARG A 286 -12.51 1.01 -5.85
C ARG A 286 -13.62 0.32 -5.05
N SER A 287 -13.95 0.74 -3.83
CA SER A 287 -14.95 0.05 -2.98
C SER A 287 -14.61 -1.43 -2.73
N LEU A 288 -13.33 -1.76 -2.70
CA LEU A 288 -12.80 -3.09 -2.42
C LEU A 288 -11.56 -2.89 -1.55
N TYR A 289 -11.57 -3.43 -0.35
CA TYR A 289 -10.37 -3.47 0.48
C TYR A 289 -10.46 -4.66 1.43
N GLY A 290 -9.33 -5.20 1.89
CA GLY A 290 -9.35 -6.31 2.81
C GLY A 290 -8.13 -7.19 2.80
N THR A 291 -8.20 -8.24 3.60
CA THR A 291 -7.22 -9.30 3.63
C THR A 291 -7.85 -10.63 3.23
N TRP A 292 -7.13 -11.40 2.43
CA TRP A 292 -7.46 -12.78 2.08
C TRP A 292 -6.25 -13.65 2.40
N THR A 293 -6.46 -14.73 3.14
CA THR A 293 -5.39 -15.70 3.42
C THR A 293 -5.59 -16.92 2.55
N VAL A 294 -4.56 -17.31 1.81
CA VAL A 294 -4.57 -18.48 0.92
C VAL A 294 -3.60 -19.53 1.43
N HIS A 295 -3.99 -20.79 1.42
CA HIS A 295 -3.10 -21.91 1.73
C HIS A 295 -3.52 -23.16 0.95
N SER A 296 -2.63 -24.14 0.86
CA SER A 296 -2.96 -25.46 0.32
C SER A 296 -3.97 -26.15 1.23
N GLU A 297 -5.06 -26.65 0.65
CA GLU A 297 -6.02 -27.50 1.36
C GLU A 297 -5.43 -28.90 1.53
N ASP A 298 -5.67 -29.52 2.69
CA ASP A 298 -5.31 -30.90 3.02
C ASP A 298 -3.85 -31.27 2.70
N ALA A 299 -2.94 -30.36 3.04
CA ALA A 299 -1.54 -30.45 2.61
C ALA A 299 -0.84 -31.66 3.25
N ALA A 300 -1.26 -32.09 4.44
CA ALA A 300 -0.66 -33.25 5.10
C ALA A 300 -0.98 -34.61 4.43
N ASN A 301 -2.02 -34.67 3.59
CA ASN A 301 -2.46 -35.91 2.93
C ASN A 301 -2.01 -36.02 1.46
N HIS A 302 -1.33 -35.01 0.94
CA HIS A 302 -0.87 -34.95 -0.45
C HIS A 302 0.59 -34.53 -0.52
N ASP A 303 1.36 -35.14 -1.43
CA ASP A 303 2.78 -34.79 -1.63
C ASP A 303 2.97 -33.48 -2.40
N THR A 304 1.93 -33.06 -3.13
CA THR A 304 1.91 -31.87 -3.98
C THR A 304 0.60 -31.12 -3.78
N ILE A 305 0.60 -29.82 -4.07
CA ILE A 305 -0.63 -29.02 -4.01
C ILE A 305 -1.69 -29.54 -4.99
N THR A 306 -2.84 -29.95 -4.45
CA THR A 306 -4.00 -30.42 -5.24
C THR A 306 -5.08 -29.35 -5.34
N SER A 307 -5.31 -28.64 -4.23
CA SER A 307 -6.31 -27.58 -4.14
C SER A 307 -5.91 -26.54 -3.09
N ALA A 308 -6.55 -25.38 -3.15
CA ALA A 308 -6.27 -24.25 -2.26
C ALA A 308 -7.55 -23.74 -1.62
N THR A 309 -7.40 -23.20 -0.42
CA THR A 309 -8.45 -22.56 0.36
C THR A 309 -8.13 -21.09 0.55
N VAL A 310 -9.17 -20.26 0.35
CA VAL A 310 -9.12 -18.82 0.49
C VAL A 310 -10.03 -18.43 1.65
N GLN A 311 -9.43 -17.93 2.72
CA GLN A 311 -10.15 -17.44 3.90
C GLN A 311 -10.25 -15.91 3.86
N TYR A 312 -11.40 -15.37 4.29
CA TYR A 312 -11.62 -13.93 4.36
C TYR A 312 -11.12 -13.39 5.70
N GLY A 313 -10.06 -12.58 5.66
CA GLY A 313 -9.30 -12.10 6.82
C GLY A 313 -7.86 -12.61 6.86
N ASP A 314 -7.13 -12.17 7.87
CA ASP A 314 -5.76 -12.60 8.19
C ASP A 314 -5.78 -13.82 9.13
N TYR A 315 -5.34 -14.97 8.64
CA TYR A 315 -5.28 -16.24 9.39
C TYR A 315 -3.83 -16.66 9.74
N THR A 316 -2.90 -15.72 9.73
CA THR A 316 -1.49 -16.03 10.02
C THR A 316 -1.27 -16.39 11.49
N GLY A 317 -1.96 -15.68 12.40
CA GLY A 317 -1.83 -15.84 13.85
C GLY A 317 -2.57 -17.04 14.45
N ALA A 318 -3.53 -17.64 13.75
CA ALA A 318 -4.31 -18.77 14.24
C ALA A 318 -4.91 -19.59 13.09
N ASP A 319 -4.96 -20.92 13.24
CA ASP A 319 -5.66 -21.80 12.27
C ASP A 319 -7.19 -21.61 12.32
N TYR A 320 -7.69 -21.04 13.41
CA TYR A 320 -9.11 -20.81 13.63
C TYR A 320 -9.34 -19.47 14.33
N TYR A 321 -10.23 -18.68 13.76
CA TYR A 321 -10.90 -17.58 14.43
C TYR A 321 -12.37 -17.92 14.54
N SER A 322 -13.03 -17.47 15.62
CA SER A 322 -14.50 -17.53 15.63
C SER A 322 -15.04 -16.72 14.46
N TYR A 323 -16.23 -17.08 14.01
CA TYR A 323 -16.84 -16.53 12.81
C TYR A 323 -16.88 -14.98 12.85
N GLY A 324 -16.17 -14.35 11.90
CA GLY A 324 -16.06 -12.89 11.80
C GLY A 324 -15.13 -12.20 12.79
N GLN A 325 -14.20 -12.93 13.41
CA GLN A 325 -13.19 -12.36 14.29
C GLN A 325 -11.78 -12.30 13.68
N ALA A 326 -11.60 -12.84 12.47
CA ALA A 326 -10.31 -12.76 11.78
C ALA A 326 -9.95 -11.29 11.53
N PRO A 327 -8.72 -10.84 11.84
CA PRO A 327 -8.30 -9.47 11.57
C PRO A 327 -8.41 -9.12 10.09
N GLY A 328 -8.79 -7.88 9.79
CA GLY A 328 -8.78 -7.36 8.43
C GLY A 328 -9.72 -8.05 7.45
N LEU A 329 -10.92 -8.40 7.92
CA LEU A 329 -12.00 -8.89 7.07
C LEU A 329 -12.18 -8.00 5.83
N PRO A 330 -12.37 -8.60 4.64
CA PRO A 330 -12.52 -7.84 3.43
C PRO A 330 -13.87 -7.13 3.35
N LYS A 331 -13.87 -5.89 2.89
CA LYS A 331 -15.05 -5.12 2.55
C LYS A 331 -15.17 -4.93 1.05
N VAL A 332 -16.32 -5.34 0.50
CA VAL A 332 -16.63 -5.24 -0.93
C VAL A 332 -17.94 -4.49 -1.10
N ASN A 333 -17.90 -3.39 -1.85
CA ASN A 333 -18.99 -2.43 -1.98
C ASN A 333 -19.52 -1.94 -0.61
N GLY A 334 -18.61 -1.71 0.34
CA GLY A 334 -18.95 -1.28 1.71
C GLY A 334 -19.47 -2.40 2.62
N ILE A 335 -19.57 -3.64 2.14
CA ILE A 335 -20.06 -4.78 2.92
C ILE A 335 -18.88 -5.61 3.38
N GLU A 336 -18.70 -5.71 4.70
CA GLU A 336 -17.72 -6.61 5.30
C GLU A 336 -18.12 -8.07 5.10
N LEU A 337 -17.14 -8.87 4.65
CA LEU A 337 -17.34 -10.23 4.20
C LEU A 337 -16.81 -11.24 5.22
N LEU A 338 -17.55 -12.32 5.36
CA LEU A 338 -17.30 -13.45 6.23
C LEU A 338 -17.27 -14.75 5.44
N GLY A 339 -16.45 -15.69 5.90
CA GLY A 339 -16.38 -17.05 5.39
C GLY A 339 -15.06 -17.41 4.72
N SER A 340 -15.10 -18.47 3.94
CA SER A 340 -14.00 -19.00 3.17
C SER A 340 -14.54 -19.70 1.92
N CYS A 341 -13.66 -19.89 0.94
CA CYS A 341 -13.89 -20.71 -0.23
C CYS A 341 -12.80 -21.78 -0.28
N GLY A 342 -13.18 -23.04 -0.11
CA GLY A 342 -12.24 -24.15 0.06
C GLY A 342 -12.16 -25.11 -1.12
N ALA A 343 -11.09 -25.90 -1.14
CA ALA A 343 -10.87 -27.00 -2.08
C ALA A 343 -10.98 -26.61 -3.57
N ILE A 344 -10.37 -25.47 -3.94
CA ILE A 344 -10.35 -25.00 -5.33
C ILE A 344 -9.10 -25.48 -6.04
N THR A 345 -9.28 -26.30 -7.08
CA THR A 345 -8.22 -26.78 -7.96
C THR A 345 -7.90 -25.76 -9.07
N PRO A 346 -6.68 -25.78 -9.65
CA PRO A 346 -6.29 -24.84 -10.71
C PRO A 346 -7.25 -24.80 -11.92
N ASP A 347 -7.71 -25.96 -12.38
CA ASP A 347 -8.63 -26.11 -13.53
C ASP A 347 -10.03 -25.54 -13.27
N ARG A 348 -10.40 -25.36 -11.99
CA ARG A 348 -11.72 -24.84 -11.58
C ARG A 348 -11.74 -23.34 -11.33
N ILE A 349 -10.60 -22.65 -11.36
CA ILE A 349 -10.52 -21.21 -11.09
C ILE A 349 -11.43 -20.43 -12.03
N ALA A 350 -11.42 -20.73 -13.33
CA ALA A 350 -12.25 -20.04 -14.33
C ALA A 350 -13.77 -20.22 -14.09
N GLN A 351 -14.16 -21.29 -13.40
CA GLN A 351 -15.56 -21.64 -13.10
C GLN A 351 -16.03 -21.10 -11.75
N LEU A 352 -15.17 -20.43 -10.99
CA LEU A 352 -15.57 -19.84 -9.71
C LEU A 352 -16.60 -18.76 -9.95
N ASP A 353 -17.73 -18.87 -9.26
CA ASP A 353 -18.82 -17.92 -9.25
C ASP A 353 -19.23 -17.57 -7.82
N ARG A 354 -20.23 -16.70 -7.69
CA ARG A 354 -20.80 -16.31 -6.38
C ARG A 354 -21.28 -17.48 -5.52
N TYR A 355 -21.74 -18.58 -6.13
CA TYR A 355 -22.28 -19.74 -5.42
C TYR A 355 -21.19 -20.64 -4.85
N ARG A 356 -19.98 -20.60 -5.41
CA ARG A 356 -18.79 -21.28 -4.87
C ARG A 356 -18.07 -20.46 -3.81
N VAL A 357 -17.96 -19.14 -4.00
CA VAL A 357 -17.27 -18.29 -3.02
C VAL A 357 -18.10 -17.98 -1.78
N ARG A 358 -19.44 -18.10 -1.87
CA ARG A 358 -20.43 -17.95 -0.79
C ARG A 358 -20.12 -16.85 0.24
N PRO A 359 -19.78 -15.61 -0.17
CA PRO A 359 -19.52 -14.55 0.79
C PRO A 359 -20.76 -14.26 1.61
N ARG A 360 -20.56 -14.12 2.91
CA ARG A 360 -21.59 -13.75 3.88
C ARG A 360 -21.26 -12.40 4.48
N ARG A 361 -22.23 -11.74 5.09
CA ARG A 361 -22.02 -10.56 5.94
C ARG A 361 -22.53 -10.82 7.34
N SER A 362 -21.97 -10.09 8.32
CA SER A 362 -22.44 -10.07 9.70
C SER A 362 -23.73 -9.25 9.80
N ASP A 363 -24.75 -9.78 10.47
CA ASP A 363 -26.00 -9.04 10.73
C ASP A 363 -26.17 -8.65 12.22
N ASP A 364 -25.48 -9.31 13.15
CA ASP A 364 -25.59 -9.09 14.61
C ASP A 364 -24.26 -9.40 15.32
N GLY A 365 -23.22 -8.60 15.07
CA GLY A 365 -21.93 -8.74 15.76
C GLY A 365 -21.28 -10.13 15.64
N GLY A 366 -21.55 -10.85 14.54
CA GLY A 366 -21.01 -12.19 14.26
C GLY A 366 -21.92 -13.36 14.67
N ARG A 367 -23.06 -13.14 15.32
CA ARG A 367 -23.96 -14.22 15.78
C ARG A 367 -24.76 -14.89 14.67
N SER A 368 -25.04 -14.16 13.60
CA SER A 368 -25.71 -14.68 12.42
C SER A 368 -25.09 -14.10 11.16
N SER A 369 -25.25 -14.82 10.06
CA SER A 369 -24.75 -14.41 8.76
C SER A 369 -25.84 -14.46 7.71
N ARG A 370 -25.83 -13.49 6.79
CA ARG A 370 -26.71 -13.49 5.62
C ARG A 370 -25.89 -13.43 4.34
N GLU A 371 -26.51 -13.83 3.25
CA GLU A 371 -25.92 -13.72 1.92
C GLU A 371 -25.74 -12.24 1.56
N VAL A 372 -24.62 -11.93 0.91
CA VAL A 372 -24.37 -10.58 0.39
C VAL A 372 -25.12 -10.38 -0.93
N PRO A 373 -25.42 -9.13 -1.33
CA PRO A 373 -26.01 -8.85 -2.62
C PRO A 373 -25.18 -9.43 -3.79
N ASP A 374 -25.86 -9.87 -4.84
CA ASP A 374 -25.28 -10.49 -6.04
C ASP A 374 -24.03 -9.78 -6.55
N LYS A 375 -24.09 -8.47 -6.77
CA LYS A 375 -22.97 -7.67 -7.27
C LYS A 375 -21.74 -7.68 -6.35
N THR A 376 -21.96 -7.81 -5.04
CA THR A 376 -20.87 -7.99 -4.07
C THR A 376 -20.31 -9.40 -4.17
N ALA A 377 -21.15 -10.41 -4.29
CA ALA A 377 -20.72 -11.80 -4.41
C ALA A 377 -19.95 -12.06 -5.73
N ASP A 378 -20.42 -11.53 -6.86
CA ASP A 378 -19.77 -11.63 -8.17
C ASP A 378 -18.40 -10.95 -8.17
N ARG A 379 -18.32 -9.78 -7.52
CA ARG A 379 -17.06 -9.07 -7.36
C ARG A 379 -16.09 -9.83 -6.46
N THR A 380 -16.56 -10.42 -5.37
CA THR A 380 -15.74 -11.29 -4.52
C THR A 380 -15.24 -12.50 -5.30
N ALA A 381 -16.08 -13.13 -6.13
CA ALA A 381 -15.68 -14.22 -6.99
C ALA A 381 -14.54 -13.79 -7.94
N ALA A 382 -14.64 -12.61 -8.55
CA ALA A 382 -13.57 -12.07 -9.38
C ALA A 382 -12.25 -11.85 -8.62
N VAL A 383 -12.31 -11.35 -7.39
CA VAL A 383 -11.12 -11.18 -6.52
C VAL A 383 -10.50 -12.54 -6.18
N VAL A 384 -11.30 -13.51 -5.74
CA VAL A 384 -10.83 -14.85 -5.40
C VAL A 384 -10.22 -15.56 -6.60
N ARG A 385 -10.80 -15.41 -7.80
CA ARG A 385 -10.21 -15.90 -9.06
C ARG A 385 -8.82 -15.31 -9.29
N ALA A 386 -8.70 -13.98 -9.24
CA ALA A 386 -7.43 -13.30 -9.49
C ALA A 386 -6.35 -13.68 -8.46
N ILE A 387 -6.72 -13.79 -7.19
CA ILE A 387 -5.84 -14.24 -6.10
C ILE A 387 -5.35 -15.67 -6.36
N LEU A 388 -6.26 -16.61 -6.66
CA LEU A 388 -5.88 -18.00 -6.90
C LEU A 388 -5.01 -18.16 -8.14
N THR A 389 -5.30 -17.42 -9.21
CA THR A 389 -4.44 -17.40 -10.41
C THR A 389 -3.02 -16.95 -10.06
N ASP A 390 -2.85 -15.89 -9.26
CA ASP A 390 -1.52 -15.46 -8.81
C ASP A 390 -0.87 -16.47 -7.87
N PHE A 391 -1.63 -17.06 -6.94
CA PHE A 391 -1.13 -18.02 -5.96
C PHE A 391 -0.59 -19.30 -6.62
N TYR A 392 -1.31 -19.85 -7.60
CA TYR A 392 -0.86 -21.03 -8.33
C TYR A 392 0.28 -20.77 -9.31
N ALA A 393 0.56 -19.51 -9.64
CA ALA A 393 1.67 -19.13 -10.51
C ALA A 393 2.98 -18.84 -9.74
N ARG A 394 3.03 -19.12 -8.44
CA ARG A 394 4.18 -18.81 -7.59
C ARG A 394 5.30 -19.84 -7.72
N ASP A 395 6.54 -19.37 -7.73
CA ASP A 395 7.73 -20.22 -7.77
C ASP A 395 8.01 -20.95 -6.43
N ASP A 396 7.50 -20.42 -5.32
CA ASP A 396 7.70 -20.95 -3.95
C ASP A 396 6.52 -21.83 -3.47
N LEU A 397 5.61 -22.22 -4.38
CA LEU A 397 4.36 -22.90 -4.02
C LEU A 397 4.59 -24.25 -3.32
N ASP A 398 5.55 -25.04 -3.79
CA ASP A 398 5.90 -26.34 -3.18
C ASP A 398 6.44 -26.17 -1.76
N GLN A 399 7.22 -25.11 -1.52
CA GLN A 399 7.76 -24.81 -0.18
C GLN A 399 6.64 -24.43 0.78
N LEU A 400 5.71 -23.59 0.33
CA LEU A 400 4.52 -23.20 1.10
C LEU A 400 3.63 -24.42 1.40
N HIS A 401 3.43 -25.30 0.42
CA HIS A 401 2.67 -26.54 0.60
C HIS A 401 3.32 -27.45 1.66
N GLN A 402 4.62 -27.69 1.57
CA GLN A 402 5.34 -28.50 2.58
C GLN A 402 5.30 -27.88 3.98
N ALA A 403 5.42 -26.55 4.10
CA ALA A 403 5.27 -25.86 5.37
C ALA A 403 3.87 -26.06 5.97
N ARG A 404 2.82 -25.95 5.14
CA ARG A 404 1.44 -26.21 5.55
C ARG A 404 1.24 -27.66 5.98
N ALA A 405 1.77 -28.62 5.22
CA ALA A 405 1.72 -30.05 5.54
C ALA A 405 2.33 -30.36 6.91
N ARG A 406 3.50 -29.76 7.22
CA ARG A 406 4.15 -29.88 8.54
C ARG A 406 3.29 -29.31 9.67
N ARG A 407 2.60 -28.19 9.42
CA ARG A 407 1.69 -27.56 10.39
C ARG A 407 0.46 -28.41 10.66
N GLU A 408 -0.10 -29.05 9.63
CA GLU A 408 -1.31 -29.88 9.74
C GLU A 408 -1.03 -31.29 10.29
N ALA A 409 0.14 -31.87 10.01
CA ALA A 409 0.49 -33.25 10.34
C ALA A 409 0.23 -33.67 11.80
N PRO A 410 0.53 -32.87 12.85
CA PRO A 410 0.20 -33.23 14.23
C PRO A 410 -1.31 -33.44 14.46
N HIS A 411 -2.16 -32.62 13.83
CA HIS A 411 -3.61 -32.75 13.95
C HIS A 411 -4.12 -34.02 13.26
N HIS A 412 -3.65 -34.30 12.05
CA HIS A 412 -4.00 -35.54 11.34
C HIS A 412 -3.52 -36.78 12.07
N ARG A 413 -2.30 -36.76 12.63
CA ARG A 413 -1.78 -37.85 13.47
C ARG A 413 -2.66 -38.08 14.69
N ALA A 414 -3.10 -37.03 15.38
CA ALA A 414 -3.99 -37.16 16.54
C ALA A 414 -5.38 -37.69 16.14
N THR A 415 -5.92 -37.27 14.99
CA THR A 415 -7.18 -37.79 14.44
C THR A 415 -7.07 -39.26 14.04
N ALA A 416 -5.98 -39.65 13.38
CA ALA A 416 -5.70 -41.03 13.01
C ALA A 416 -5.56 -41.95 14.23
N HIS A 417 -4.87 -41.51 15.29
CA HIS A 417 -4.79 -42.25 16.55
C HIS A 417 -6.17 -42.44 17.19
N ARG A 418 -6.98 -41.38 17.27
CA ARG A 418 -8.36 -41.49 17.79
C ARG A 418 -9.21 -42.46 16.98
N ALA A 419 -9.08 -42.44 15.65
CA ALA A 419 -9.78 -43.38 14.77
C ALA A 419 -9.29 -44.82 14.98
N ALA A 420 -7.99 -45.03 15.13
CA ALA A 420 -7.41 -46.35 15.42
C ALA A 420 -7.90 -46.90 16.77
N ASP A 421 -7.93 -46.06 17.82
CA ASP A 421 -8.46 -46.44 19.14
C ASP A 421 -9.96 -46.75 19.09
N GLN A 422 -10.73 -46.03 18.28
CA GLN A 422 -12.15 -46.33 18.05
C GLN A 422 -12.33 -47.67 17.34
N LEU A 423 -11.58 -47.93 16.26
CA LEU A 423 -11.63 -49.20 15.53
C LEU A 423 -11.20 -50.37 16.42
N LYS A 424 -10.17 -50.20 17.25
CA LYS A 424 -9.74 -51.20 18.22
C LYS A 424 -10.88 -51.57 19.19
N ARG A 425 -11.56 -50.57 19.76
CA ARG A 425 -12.73 -50.82 20.63
C ARG A 425 -13.86 -51.53 19.91
N GLN A 426 -14.09 -51.25 18.62
CA GLN A 426 -15.09 -51.96 17.82
C GLN A 426 -14.70 -53.42 17.57
N ILE A 427 -13.42 -53.68 17.27
CA ILE A 427 -12.90 -55.05 17.11
C ILE A 427 -13.03 -55.84 18.42
N ASP A 428 -12.66 -55.23 19.55
CA ASP A 428 -12.77 -55.87 20.87
C ASP A 428 -14.24 -56.21 21.20
N ALA A 429 -15.18 -55.30 20.90
CA ALA A 429 -16.61 -55.54 21.07
C ALA A 429 -17.15 -56.66 20.17
N LEU A 430 -16.81 -56.63 18.87
CA LEU A 430 -17.23 -57.67 17.92
C LEU A 430 -16.65 -59.05 18.27
N THR A 431 -15.44 -59.09 18.83
CA THR A 431 -14.82 -60.33 19.30
C THR A 431 -15.60 -60.91 20.49
N ALA A 432 -15.97 -60.07 21.46
CA ALA A 432 -16.79 -60.49 22.59
C ALA A 432 -18.19 -60.98 22.17
N ASP A 433 -18.81 -60.33 21.19
CA ASP A 433 -20.10 -60.75 20.62
C ASP A 433 -19.97 -62.12 19.92
N LEU A 434 -18.89 -62.35 19.17
CA LEU A 434 -18.62 -63.63 18.52
C LEU A 434 -18.40 -64.76 19.53
N ASP A 435 -17.65 -64.50 20.61
CA ASP A 435 -17.44 -65.46 21.70
C ASP A 435 -18.77 -65.84 22.36
N THR A 436 -19.62 -64.85 22.60
CA THR A 436 -20.97 -65.06 23.15
C THR A 436 -21.84 -65.91 22.21
N ALA A 437 -21.87 -65.58 20.91
CA ALA A 437 -22.63 -66.34 19.93
C ALA A 437 -22.12 -67.79 19.79
N THR A 438 -20.80 -68.00 19.91
CA THR A 438 -20.18 -69.33 19.88
C THR A 438 -20.58 -70.16 21.10
N GLN A 439 -20.57 -69.56 22.30
CA GLN A 439 -21.05 -70.21 23.52
C GLN A 439 -22.53 -70.56 23.44
N ASP A 440 -23.36 -69.64 22.92
CA ASP A 440 -24.79 -69.88 22.71
C ASP A 440 -25.04 -71.02 21.72
N ALA A 441 -24.32 -71.04 20.59
CA ALA A 441 -24.41 -72.11 19.61
C ALA A 441 -24.04 -73.47 20.20
N ALA A 442 -22.96 -73.55 20.98
CA ALA A 442 -22.57 -74.76 21.69
C ALA A 442 -23.63 -75.22 22.70
N ARG A 443 -24.20 -74.27 23.46
CA ARG A 443 -25.31 -74.55 24.39
C ARG A 443 -26.54 -75.10 23.65
N TYR A 444 -26.94 -74.48 22.55
CA TYR A 444 -28.10 -74.93 21.77
C TYR A 444 -27.85 -76.28 21.09
N GLY A 445 -26.64 -76.55 20.63
CA GLY A 445 -26.23 -77.87 20.13
C GLY A 445 -26.44 -78.96 21.18
N ALA A 446 -25.96 -78.74 22.41
CA ALA A 446 -26.11 -79.71 23.50
C ALA A 446 -27.59 -80.00 23.86
N ILE A 447 -28.45 -78.97 23.83
CA ILE A 447 -29.90 -79.14 24.05
C ILE A 447 -30.52 -79.97 22.92
N ALA A 448 -30.17 -79.68 21.67
CA ALA A 448 -30.70 -80.40 20.50
C ALA A 448 -30.28 -81.87 20.50
N ASP A 449 -29.04 -82.18 20.86
CA ASP A 449 -28.52 -83.55 20.92
C ASP A 449 -29.21 -84.39 22.01
N THR A 450 -29.52 -83.77 23.17
CA THR A 450 -30.26 -84.43 24.25
C THR A 450 -31.67 -84.81 23.80
N ALA A 451 -32.35 -83.92 23.06
CA ALA A 451 -33.71 -84.16 22.58
C ALA A 451 -33.82 -85.26 21.50
N GLN A 452 -32.72 -85.71 20.91
CA GLN A 452 -32.70 -86.82 19.95
C GLN A 452 -32.51 -88.20 20.61
N GLN A 453 -32.17 -88.24 21.90
CA GLN A 453 -31.93 -89.48 22.64
C GLN A 453 -33.16 -89.99 23.40
N ASP A 454 -34.18 -89.14 23.56
CA ASP A 454 -35.52 -89.48 24.04
C ASP A 454 -36.46 -89.84 22.88
#